data_AF-A0A1Q7ULH7-F1
#
_entry.id   AF-A0A1Q7ULH7-F1
#
_cell.length_a   1.000
_cell.length_b   1.000
_cell.length_c   1.000
_cell.angle_alpha   90.00
_cell.angle_beta   90.00
_cell.angle_gamma   90.00
#
_symmetry.space_group_name_H-M   'P 1'
#
loop_
_entity.id
_entity.type
_entity.pdbx_description
1 polymer ?
#
loop_
_entity_poly.entity_id
_entity_poly.type
_entity_poly.pdbx_seq_one_letter_code
_entity_poly.pdbx_strand_id
1 'polypeptide(L)'
;MHKWSIIPRRTEHALRLTTMRTAFATTWARLYRQVFWLSDGHRNVERISTLLHKPSDKIEEVTYELLVSGHIKVQSGEKELEMDPVLLKDSFNLVAPHKEAFAQHFYSQLFARYPQTRQLFPPTEEGMRRQESSLIATLAVIVAGVERGENLTQVIRNLGGRHQRYGAQAAHYPLVGQLLLQTFQDFLGDAFTPQMKDAWSKAYEIISTEMLKGASQSHDESTVSTSASREMPNERSPA
;
A
#
# COMPACT_ATOMS: atom_id res chain seq x y z
N MET A 1 -7.97 2.01 23.43
CA MET A 1 -7.98 1.34 22.10
C MET A 1 -9.42 1.34 21.61
N HIS A 2 -9.79 2.21 20.69
CA HIS A 2 -11.13 2.19 20.13
C HIS A 2 -11.30 0.93 19.27
N LYS A 3 -12.17 0.03 19.71
CA LYS A 3 -12.57 -1.19 19.01
C LYS A 3 -13.40 -0.75 17.80
N TRP A 4 -12.74 -0.39 16.71
CA TRP A 4 -13.41 -0.21 15.43
C TRP A 4 -14.01 -1.55 15.03
N SER A 5 -15.32 -1.62 14.86
CA SER A 5 -15.96 -2.80 14.29
C SER A 5 -15.71 -2.80 12.80
N ILE A 6 -14.58 -3.36 12.38
CA ILE A 6 -14.28 -3.60 10.98
C ILE A 6 -15.32 -4.61 10.47
N ILE A 7 -16.19 -4.18 9.56
CA ILE A 7 -17.17 -5.04 8.89
C ILE A 7 -16.65 -5.35 7.48
N PRO A 8 -15.97 -6.49 7.27
CA PRO A 8 -15.48 -6.89 5.96
C PRO A 8 -16.60 -7.39 5.05
N ARG A 9 -16.57 -6.96 3.80
CA ARG A 9 -17.49 -7.37 2.73
C ARG A 9 -16.70 -7.68 1.46
N ARG A 10 -17.00 -8.80 0.82
CA ARG A 10 -16.43 -9.14 -0.50
C ARG A 10 -16.79 -8.11 -1.57
N THR A 11 -15.85 -7.83 -2.46
CA THR A 11 -16.04 -6.93 -3.61
C THR A 11 -16.63 -7.71 -4.80
N GLU A 12 -17.39 -7.04 -5.66
CA GLU A 12 -17.93 -7.66 -6.89
C GLU A 12 -16.82 -8.14 -7.83
N HIS A 13 -15.71 -7.39 -7.89
CA HIS A 13 -14.49 -7.80 -8.59
C HIS A 13 -13.96 -9.14 -8.07
N ALA A 14 -13.82 -9.27 -6.75
CA ALA A 14 -13.33 -10.49 -6.13
C ALA A 14 -14.26 -11.69 -6.37
N LEU A 15 -15.57 -11.50 -6.30
CA LEU A 15 -16.54 -12.56 -6.57
C LEU A 15 -16.42 -13.08 -8.01
N ARG A 16 -16.26 -12.18 -9.00
CA ARG A 16 -16.01 -12.56 -10.39
C ARG A 16 -14.70 -13.34 -10.55
N LEU A 17 -13.61 -12.87 -9.96
CA LEU A 17 -12.32 -13.56 -10.04
C LEU A 17 -12.33 -14.93 -9.35
N THR A 18 -12.93 -15.04 -8.17
CA THR A 18 -12.90 -16.28 -7.38
C THR A 18 -13.80 -17.38 -7.93
N THR A 19 -14.87 -17.03 -8.64
CA THR A 19 -15.81 -18.00 -9.24
C THR A 19 -15.32 -18.57 -10.58
N MET A 20 -14.45 -17.87 -11.30
CA MET A 20 -13.97 -18.26 -12.63
C MET A 20 -12.82 -19.30 -12.67
N ARG A 21 -12.59 -20.09 -11.59
CA ARG A 21 -11.45 -21.03 -11.45
C ARG A 21 -10.09 -20.37 -11.77
N THR A 22 -9.88 -19.15 -11.28
CA THR A 22 -8.61 -18.42 -11.41
C THR A 22 -7.52 -19.04 -10.54
N ALA A 23 -6.26 -18.67 -10.79
CA ALA A 23 -5.12 -19.10 -9.96
C ALA A 23 -5.34 -18.82 -8.47
N PHE A 24 -6.06 -17.75 -8.13
CA PHE A 24 -6.43 -17.41 -6.75
C PHE A 24 -7.23 -18.52 -6.04
N ALA A 25 -8.15 -19.19 -6.74
CA ALA A 25 -8.94 -20.27 -6.17
C ALA A 25 -8.06 -21.45 -5.73
N THR A 26 -6.90 -21.64 -6.35
CA THR A 26 -6.03 -22.81 -6.16
C THR A 26 -4.76 -22.55 -5.34
N THR A 27 -4.25 -21.32 -5.23
CA THR A 27 -2.92 -21.03 -4.64
C THR A 27 -2.91 -20.33 -3.28
N TRP A 28 -4.05 -20.05 -2.67
CA TRP A 28 -4.08 -19.31 -1.39
C TRP A 28 -3.94 -20.16 -0.11
N ALA A 29 -3.47 -19.54 0.97
CA ALA A 29 -3.46 -20.19 2.28
C ALA A 29 -4.91 -20.40 2.79
N ARG A 30 -5.16 -21.55 3.45
CA ARG A 30 -6.50 -21.95 3.90
C ARG A 30 -7.22 -20.87 4.72
N LEU A 31 -6.49 -20.18 5.59
CA LEU A 31 -7.05 -19.16 6.47
C LEU A 31 -7.67 -18.00 5.70
N TYR A 32 -6.99 -17.51 4.67
CA TYR A 32 -7.48 -16.36 3.92
C TYR A 32 -8.77 -16.68 3.16
N ARG A 33 -8.87 -17.89 2.58
CA ARG A 33 -10.13 -18.34 1.98
C ARG A 33 -11.26 -18.37 3.00
N GLN A 34 -10.99 -18.88 4.19
CA GLN A 34 -12.00 -18.94 5.26
C GLN A 34 -12.45 -17.53 5.69
N VAL A 35 -11.53 -16.59 5.88
CA VAL A 35 -11.85 -15.19 6.20
C VAL A 35 -12.64 -14.54 5.07
N PHE A 36 -12.19 -14.70 3.82
CA PHE A 36 -12.90 -14.19 2.63
C PHE A 36 -14.35 -14.70 2.57
N TRP A 37 -14.58 -16.01 2.72
CA TRP A 37 -15.93 -16.58 2.65
C TRP A 37 -16.83 -16.15 3.82
N LEU A 38 -16.25 -15.89 4.99
CA LEU A 38 -16.99 -15.37 6.14
C LEU A 38 -17.23 -13.86 6.10
N SER A 39 -16.53 -13.12 5.21
CA SER A 39 -16.65 -11.68 4.98
C SER A 39 -17.89 -11.34 4.14
N ASP A 40 -19.06 -11.43 4.77
CA ASP A 40 -20.36 -11.25 4.12
C ASP A 40 -20.98 -9.87 4.32
N GLY A 41 -20.26 -8.94 4.96
CA GLY A 41 -20.78 -7.62 5.30
C GLY A 41 -21.71 -7.58 6.51
N HIS A 42 -21.87 -8.69 7.24
CA HIS A 42 -22.64 -8.75 8.48
C HIS A 42 -21.79 -9.23 9.68
N ARG A 43 -20.69 -9.94 9.43
CA ARG A 43 -19.76 -10.41 10.46
C ARG A 43 -18.57 -9.46 10.60
N ASN A 44 -18.27 -9.06 11.82
CA ASN A 44 -17.03 -8.35 12.14
C ASN A 44 -15.88 -9.33 12.44
N VAL A 45 -14.68 -8.79 12.64
CA VAL A 45 -13.46 -9.52 13.00
C VAL A 45 -13.68 -10.45 14.21
N GLU A 46 -14.30 -9.98 15.29
CA GLU A 46 -14.50 -10.79 16.51
C GLU A 46 -15.39 -12.01 16.26
N ARG A 47 -16.42 -11.84 15.42
CA ARG A 47 -17.30 -12.95 15.04
C ARG A 47 -16.57 -13.97 14.16
N ILE A 48 -15.76 -13.52 13.21
CA ILE A 48 -14.96 -14.39 12.34
C ILE A 48 -13.89 -15.14 13.16
N SER A 49 -13.23 -14.45 14.08
CA SER A 49 -12.28 -14.99 15.07
C SER A 49 -12.89 -16.15 15.86
N THR A 50 -14.08 -15.92 16.44
CA THR A 50 -14.83 -16.95 17.16
C THR A 50 -15.13 -18.18 16.28
N LEU A 51 -15.62 -17.97 15.06
CA LEU A 51 -15.98 -19.07 14.15
C LEU A 51 -14.77 -19.91 13.70
N LEU A 52 -13.63 -19.26 13.49
CA LEU A 52 -12.41 -19.92 13.02
C LEU A 52 -11.53 -20.45 14.15
N HIS A 53 -11.86 -20.14 15.41
CA HIS A 53 -11.02 -20.44 16.58
C HIS A 53 -9.59 -19.90 16.37
N LYS A 54 -9.50 -18.65 15.92
CA LYS A 54 -8.24 -17.94 15.66
C LYS A 54 -8.20 -16.62 16.42
N PRO A 55 -7.01 -16.18 16.87
CA PRO A 55 -6.85 -14.86 17.48
C PRO A 55 -7.38 -13.72 16.59
N SER A 56 -8.03 -12.71 17.19
CA SER A 56 -8.67 -11.60 16.47
C SER A 56 -7.67 -10.73 15.71
N ASP A 57 -6.47 -10.51 16.26
CA ASP A 57 -5.34 -9.85 15.57
C ASP A 57 -4.95 -10.57 14.28
N LYS A 58 -4.97 -11.91 14.27
CA LYS A 58 -4.69 -12.68 13.04
C LYS A 58 -5.79 -12.51 12.01
N ILE A 59 -7.05 -12.38 12.45
CA ILE A 59 -8.17 -12.08 11.54
C ILE A 59 -8.07 -10.66 11.00
N GLU A 60 -7.70 -9.69 11.83
CA GLU A 60 -7.45 -8.30 11.39
C GLU A 60 -6.34 -8.25 10.35
N GLU A 61 -5.22 -8.94 10.57
CA GLU A 61 -4.13 -9.05 9.61
C GLU A 61 -4.64 -9.58 8.27
N VAL A 62 -5.29 -10.75 8.25
CA VAL A 62 -5.80 -11.36 7.01
C VAL A 62 -6.85 -10.49 6.32
N THR A 63 -7.73 -9.86 7.10
CA THR A 63 -8.73 -8.90 6.60
C THR A 63 -8.05 -7.71 5.93
N TYR A 64 -7.01 -7.17 6.57
CA TYR A 64 -6.25 -6.06 6.03
C TYR A 64 -5.51 -6.44 4.74
N GLU A 65 -4.91 -7.62 4.67
CA GLU A 65 -4.24 -8.07 3.45
C GLU A 65 -5.23 -8.34 2.30
N LEU A 66 -6.42 -8.84 2.62
CA LEU A 66 -7.55 -8.95 1.68
C LEU A 66 -8.01 -7.57 1.17
N LEU A 67 -7.97 -6.55 2.03
CA LEU A 67 -8.31 -5.17 1.67
C LEU A 67 -7.26 -4.57 0.73
N VAL A 68 -5.97 -4.72 1.05
CA VAL A 68 -4.84 -4.26 0.21
C VAL A 68 -4.85 -4.91 -1.16
N SER A 69 -5.38 -6.13 -1.27
CA SER A 69 -5.47 -6.87 -2.54
C SER A 69 -6.78 -6.62 -3.31
N GLY A 70 -7.66 -5.72 -2.85
CA GLY A 70 -8.92 -5.38 -3.51
C GLY A 70 -10.00 -6.47 -3.41
N HIS A 71 -9.85 -7.44 -2.51
CA HIS A 71 -10.81 -8.55 -2.38
C HIS A 71 -12.00 -8.23 -1.50
N ILE A 72 -11.75 -7.40 -0.50
CA ILE A 72 -12.77 -6.96 0.41
C ILE A 72 -12.71 -5.44 0.51
N LYS A 73 -13.86 -4.90 0.89
CA LYS A 73 -13.98 -3.59 1.48
C LYS A 73 -14.29 -3.71 2.95
N VAL A 74 -13.86 -2.73 3.71
CA VAL A 74 -14.11 -2.66 5.14
C VAL A 74 -14.80 -1.36 5.49
N GLN A 75 -15.78 -1.44 6.37
CA GLN A 75 -16.36 -0.26 7.00
C GLN A 75 -15.69 -0.03 8.35
N SER A 76 -15.15 1.17 8.53
CA SER A 76 -14.57 1.64 9.80
C SER A 76 -15.23 2.97 10.18
N GLY A 77 -16.20 2.89 11.09
CA GLY A 77 -17.09 4.03 11.41
C GLY A 77 -17.90 4.46 10.19
N GLU A 78 -17.79 5.73 9.81
CA GLU A 78 -18.47 6.31 8.63
C GLU A 78 -17.69 6.12 7.32
N LYS A 79 -16.45 5.62 7.37
CA LYS A 79 -15.59 5.46 6.18
C LYS A 79 -15.60 4.03 5.66
N GLU A 80 -15.82 3.92 4.35
CA GLU A 80 -15.64 2.68 3.60
C GLU A 80 -14.26 2.70 2.93
N LEU A 81 -13.44 1.68 3.18
CA LEU A 81 -12.11 1.52 2.63
C LEU A 81 -12.07 0.29 1.73
N GLU A 82 -11.53 0.45 0.53
CA GLU A 82 -11.36 -0.58 -0.50
C GLU A 82 -10.31 -0.08 -1.49
N MET A 83 -9.50 -0.98 -2.07
CA MET A 83 -8.84 -0.68 -3.35
C MET A 83 -9.77 -1.11 -4.48
N ASP A 84 -10.29 -0.16 -5.26
CA ASP A 84 -11.16 -0.46 -6.40
C ASP A 84 -10.29 -0.82 -7.64
N PRO A 85 -10.17 -2.10 -8.00
CA PRO A 85 -9.31 -2.55 -9.10
C PRO A 85 -9.72 -1.97 -10.44
N VAL A 86 -11.02 -1.80 -10.67
CA VAL A 86 -11.57 -1.35 -11.96
C VAL A 86 -11.24 0.12 -12.15
N LEU A 87 -11.58 0.95 -11.16
CA LEU A 87 -11.32 2.39 -11.25
C LEU A 87 -9.83 2.71 -11.29
N LEU A 88 -8.99 1.99 -10.52
CA LEU A 88 -7.54 2.16 -10.55
C LEU A 88 -6.96 1.78 -11.92
N LYS A 89 -7.40 0.67 -12.50
CA LYS A 89 -6.95 0.22 -13.82
C LYS A 89 -7.41 1.17 -14.93
N ASP A 90 -8.69 1.52 -14.96
CA ASP A 90 -9.27 2.33 -16.02
C ASP A 90 -8.62 3.71 -16.05
N SER A 91 -8.50 4.36 -14.89
CA SER A 91 -7.80 5.65 -14.79
C SER A 91 -6.31 5.55 -15.14
N PHE A 92 -5.60 4.49 -14.71
CA PHE A 92 -4.18 4.30 -15.07
C PHE A 92 -4.00 4.12 -16.59
N ASN A 93 -4.90 3.39 -17.25
CA ASN A 93 -4.85 3.18 -18.70
C ASN A 93 -5.02 4.48 -19.50
N LEU A 94 -5.76 5.46 -18.98
CA LEU A 94 -5.86 6.79 -19.61
C LEU A 94 -4.53 7.53 -19.60
N VAL A 95 -3.69 7.32 -18.59
CA VAL A 95 -2.39 7.98 -18.45
C VAL A 95 -1.25 7.20 -19.10
N ALA A 96 -1.38 5.88 -19.25
CA ALA A 96 -0.32 5.01 -19.74
C ALA A 96 0.33 5.45 -21.08
N PRO A 97 -0.41 5.99 -22.08
CA PRO A 97 0.18 6.54 -23.31
C PRO A 97 1.06 7.77 -23.10
N HIS A 98 0.91 8.49 -21.98
CA HIS A 98 1.60 9.74 -21.65
C HIS A 98 2.42 9.62 -20.35
N LYS A 99 2.85 8.41 -20.01
CA LYS A 99 3.47 8.08 -18.72
C LYS A 99 4.72 8.89 -18.40
N GLU A 100 5.59 9.20 -19.38
CA GLU A 100 6.77 10.01 -19.14
C GLU A 100 6.38 11.45 -18.77
N ALA A 101 5.48 12.06 -19.53
CA ALA A 101 5.00 13.41 -19.27
C ALA A 101 4.29 13.51 -17.91
N PHE A 102 3.50 12.49 -17.54
CA PHE A 102 2.83 12.42 -16.25
C PHE A 102 3.83 12.42 -15.09
N ALA A 103 4.88 11.59 -15.16
CA ALA A 103 5.89 11.51 -14.12
C ALA A 103 6.69 12.82 -14.01
N GLN A 104 7.05 13.43 -15.14
CA GLN A 104 7.75 14.72 -15.18
C GLN A 104 6.91 15.83 -14.54
N HIS A 105 5.61 15.90 -14.87
CA HIS A 105 4.69 16.85 -14.27
C HIS A 105 4.59 16.65 -12.76
N PHE A 106 4.45 15.40 -12.30
CA PHE A 106 4.45 15.08 -10.88
C PHE A 106 5.70 15.60 -10.15
N TYR A 107 6.91 15.31 -10.65
CA TYR A 107 8.14 15.74 -9.99
C TYR A 107 8.40 17.24 -10.09
N SER A 108 8.04 17.86 -11.22
CA SER A 108 8.08 19.31 -11.38
C SER A 108 7.24 20.00 -10.31
N GLN A 109 5.99 19.56 -10.14
CA GLN A 109 5.07 20.10 -9.14
C GLN A 109 5.52 19.80 -7.71
N LEU A 110 6.10 18.62 -7.46
CA LEU A 110 6.67 18.24 -6.17
C LEU A 110 7.78 19.22 -5.75
N PHE A 111 8.74 19.47 -6.62
CA PHE A 111 9.88 20.33 -6.28
C PHE A 111 9.52 21.81 -6.27
N ALA A 112 8.54 22.24 -7.07
CA ALA A 112 8.04 23.60 -7.03
C ALA A 112 7.31 23.91 -5.71
N ARG A 113 6.46 22.98 -5.23
CA ARG A 113 5.65 23.20 -4.01
C ARG A 113 6.38 22.84 -2.73
N TYR A 114 7.24 21.82 -2.77
CA TYR A 114 7.93 21.27 -1.61
C TYR A 114 9.44 21.15 -1.88
N PRO A 115 10.15 22.28 -2.07
CA PRO A 115 11.57 22.27 -2.45
C PRO A 115 12.46 21.49 -1.47
N GLN A 116 12.07 21.40 -0.19
CA GLN A 116 12.76 20.61 0.82
C GLN A 116 12.85 19.12 0.51
N THR A 117 11.97 18.57 -0.35
CA THR A 117 12.02 17.16 -0.72
C THR A 117 13.09 16.87 -1.78
N ARG A 118 13.61 17.90 -2.47
CA ARG A 118 14.55 17.73 -3.60
C ARG A 118 15.80 16.92 -3.23
N GLN A 119 16.28 17.08 -2.00
CA GLN A 119 17.45 16.37 -1.47
C GLN A 119 17.27 14.85 -1.34
N LEU A 120 16.03 14.36 -1.36
CA LEU A 120 15.69 12.93 -1.29
C LEU A 120 15.81 12.23 -2.65
N PHE A 121 16.04 12.99 -3.73
CA PHE A 121 16.03 12.50 -5.10
C PHE A 121 17.38 12.69 -5.79
N PRO A 122 17.70 11.88 -6.82
CA PRO A 122 18.97 11.97 -7.53
C PRO A 122 19.28 13.41 -8.03
N PRO A 123 20.54 13.87 -7.94
CA PRO A 123 20.90 15.21 -8.39
C PRO A 123 21.02 15.31 -9.92
N THR A 124 21.27 14.18 -10.61
CA THR A 124 21.49 14.14 -12.06
C THR A 124 20.21 13.95 -12.85
N GLU A 125 20.15 14.49 -14.07
CA GLU A 125 19.02 14.30 -14.99
C GLU A 125 18.80 12.81 -15.33
N GLU A 126 19.86 12.05 -15.55
CA GLU A 126 19.77 10.61 -15.78
C GLU A 126 19.19 9.87 -14.57
N GLY A 127 19.58 10.27 -13.35
CA GLY A 127 19.01 9.76 -12.11
C GLY A 127 17.53 10.08 -11.99
N MET A 128 17.13 11.30 -12.35
CA MET A 128 15.73 11.72 -12.36
C MET A 128 14.88 10.96 -13.39
N ARG A 129 15.38 10.73 -14.62
CA ARG A 129 14.68 9.90 -15.62
C ARG A 129 14.42 8.46 -15.13
N ARG A 130 15.38 7.88 -14.40
CA ARG A 130 15.18 6.59 -13.73
C ARG A 130 14.13 6.65 -12.64
N GLN A 131 14.10 7.73 -11.86
CA GLN A 131 13.13 7.95 -10.80
C GLN A 131 11.71 8.12 -11.34
N GLU A 132 11.54 8.90 -12.41
CA GLU A 132 10.28 9.05 -13.16
C GLU A 132 9.77 7.70 -13.66
N SER A 133 10.64 6.92 -14.30
CA SER A 133 10.30 5.59 -14.79
C SER A 133 9.92 4.64 -13.64
N SER A 134 10.60 4.74 -12.50
CA SER A 134 10.35 3.91 -11.31
C SER A 134 8.99 4.21 -10.66
N LEU A 135 8.56 5.48 -10.67
CA LEU A 135 7.22 5.85 -10.20
C LEU A 135 6.14 5.14 -11.02
N ILE A 136 6.19 5.27 -12.36
CA ILE A 136 5.23 4.65 -13.26
C ILE A 136 5.24 3.12 -13.12
N ALA A 137 6.43 2.51 -13.07
CA ALA A 137 6.56 1.07 -12.91
C ALA A 137 5.95 0.59 -11.59
N THR A 138 6.13 1.34 -10.50
CA THR A 138 5.55 1.01 -9.20
C THR A 138 4.02 1.09 -9.23
N LEU A 139 3.46 2.15 -9.82
CA LEU A 139 2.01 2.28 -9.99
C LEU A 139 1.45 1.12 -10.84
N ALA A 140 2.10 0.78 -11.95
CA ALA A 140 1.69 -0.33 -12.81
C ALA A 140 1.69 -1.67 -12.05
N VAL A 141 2.72 -1.95 -11.25
CA VAL A 141 2.79 -3.18 -10.42
C VAL A 141 1.64 -3.24 -9.43
N ILE A 142 1.35 -2.12 -8.74
CA ILE A 142 0.25 -2.05 -7.77
C ILE A 142 -1.09 -2.27 -8.47
N VAL A 143 -1.38 -1.52 -9.53
CA VAL A 143 -2.63 -1.64 -10.30
C VAL A 143 -2.83 -3.07 -10.80
N ALA A 144 -1.81 -3.65 -11.42
CA ALA A 144 -1.90 -4.99 -11.97
C ALA A 144 -2.00 -6.08 -10.87
N GLY A 145 -1.36 -5.86 -9.71
CA GLY A 145 -1.47 -6.76 -8.56
C GLY A 145 -2.85 -6.73 -7.93
N VAL A 146 -3.43 -5.54 -7.73
CA VAL A 146 -4.82 -5.37 -7.23
C VAL A 146 -5.79 -5.99 -8.23
N GLU A 147 -5.60 -5.75 -9.52
CA GLU A 147 -6.42 -6.37 -10.58
C GLU A 147 -6.40 -7.90 -10.49
N ARG A 148 -5.22 -8.50 -10.31
CA ARG A 148 -5.05 -9.97 -10.23
C ARG A 148 -5.44 -10.56 -8.86
N GLY A 149 -5.75 -9.73 -7.87
CA GLY A 149 -5.98 -10.20 -6.51
C GLY A 149 -4.71 -10.77 -5.87
N GLU A 150 -3.58 -10.12 -6.05
CA GLU A 150 -2.33 -10.52 -5.41
C GLU A 150 -2.24 -9.93 -4.00
N ASN A 151 -1.63 -10.68 -3.07
CA ASN A 151 -1.28 -10.13 -1.78
C ASN A 151 -0.08 -9.18 -1.93
N LEU A 152 -0.36 -7.88 -1.95
CA LEU A 152 0.66 -6.83 -2.11
C LEU A 152 1.29 -6.37 -0.80
N THR A 153 0.84 -6.88 0.35
CA THR A 153 1.23 -6.37 1.67
C THR A 153 2.74 -6.39 1.87
N GLN A 154 3.39 -7.55 1.64
CA GLN A 154 4.84 -7.65 1.82
C GLN A 154 5.61 -6.79 0.81
N VAL A 155 5.14 -6.72 -0.43
CA VAL A 155 5.75 -5.89 -1.48
C VAL A 155 5.72 -4.41 -1.09
N ILE A 156 4.59 -3.93 -0.57
CA ILE A 156 4.40 -2.54 -0.13
C ILE A 156 5.22 -2.25 1.13
N ARG A 157 5.29 -3.17 2.10
CA ARG A 157 6.15 -3.00 3.28
C ARG A 157 7.63 -2.91 2.91
N ASN A 158 8.09 -3.78 2.01
CA ASN A 158 9.46 -3.73 1.50
C ASN A 158 9.75 -2.40 0.77
N LEU A 159 8.78 -1.88 0.02
CA LEU A 159 8.86 -0.56 -0.59
C LEU A 159 9.02 0.54 0.48
N GLY A 160 8.24 0.48 1.56
CA GLY A 160 8.32 1.38 2.71
C GLY A 160 9.68 1.37 3.40
N GLY A 161 10.24 0.18 3.66
CA GLY A 161 11.58 0.05 4.24
C GLY A 161 12.67 0.68 3.35
N ARG A 162 12.55 0.57 2.02
CA ARG A 162 13.45 1.29 1.10
C ARG A 162 13.26 2.81 1.19
N HIS A 163 12.02 3.30 1.25
CA HIS A 163 11.73 4.73 1.35
C HIS A 163 12.29 5.33 2.64
N GLN A 164 12.23 4.59 3.75
CA GLN A 164 12.87 5.00 5.00
C GLN A 164 14.39 5.17 4.81
N ARG A 165 15.07 4.22 4.16
CA ARG A 165 16.52 4.31 3.88
C ARG A 165 16.88 5.49 2.98
N TYR A 166 15.94 5.95 2.15
CA TYR A 166 16.10 7.17 1.34
C TYR A 166 15.86 8.45 2.13
N GLY A 167 15.46 8.37 3.41
CA GLY A 167 15.18 9.53 4.26
C GLY A 167 13.73 10.00 4.18
N ALA A 168 12.80 9.21 3.63
CA ALA A 168 11.39 9.55 3.65
C ALA A 168 10.84 9.50 5.09
N GLN A 169 10.09 10.52 5.47
CA GLN A 169 9.46 10.66 6.79
C GLN A 169 7.94 10.58 6.66
N ALA A 170 7.25 10.28 7.75
CA ALA A 170 5.78 10.20 7.76
C ALA A 170 5.11 11.48 7.23
N ALA A 171 5.69 12.65 7.51
CA ALA A 171 5.20 13.93 7.02
C ALA A 171 5.25 14.09 5.49
N HIS A 172 6.05 13.30 4.77
CA HIS A 172 6.16 13.40 3.31
C HIS A 172 5.00 12.70 2.58
N TYR A 173 4.38 11.68 3.17
CA TYR A 173 3.35 10.88 2.50
C TYR A 173 2.09 11.70 2.15
N PRO A 174 1.49 12.49 3.06
CA PRO A 174 0.34 13.32 2.70
C PRO A 174 0.61 14.28 1.53
N LEU A 175 1.84 14.84 1.46
CA LEU A 175 2.24 15.75 0.38
C LEU A 175 2.29 15.04 -0.97
N VAL A 176 2.90 13.85 -1.00
CA VAL A 176 3.02 13.01 -2.20
C VAL A 176 1.65 12.52 -2.67
N GLY A 177 0.78 12.08 -1.76
CA GLY A 177 -0.57 11.64 -2.08
C GLY A 177 -1.41 12.73 -2.72
N GLN A 178 -1.39 13.94 -2.13
CA GLN A 178 -2.09 15.10 -2.68
C GLN A 178 -1.57 15.45 -4.09
N LEU A 179 -0.26 15.46 -4.27
CA LEU A 179 0.35 15.74 -5.57
C LEU A 179 0.01 14.68 -6.61
N LEU A 180 0.02 13.41 -6.25
CA LEU A 180 -0.35 12.33 -7.17
C LEU A 180 -1.78 12.52 -7.70
N LEU A 181 -2.74 12.77 -6.80
CA LEU A 181 -4.13 13.03 -7.18
C LEU A 181 -4.27 14.30 -8.04
N GLN A 182 -3.50 15.35 -7.72
CA GLN A 182 -3.47 16.56 -8.54
C GLN A 182 -2.91 16.29 -9.94
N THR A 183 -1.83 15.50 -10.06
CA THR A 183 -1.25 15.15 -11.36
C THR A 183 -2.25 14.38 -12.22
N PHE A 184 -3.03 13.45 -11.65
CA PHE A 184 -4.14 12.81 -12.36
C PHE A 184 -5.17 13.83 -12.83
N GLN A 185 -5.59 14.75 -11.95
CA GLN A 185 -6.55 15.80 -12.30
C GLN A 185 -6.05 16.72 -13.42
N ASP A 186 -4.78 17.12 -13.37
CA ASP A 186 -4.16 18.01 -14.35
C ASP A 186 -4.05 17.34 -15.74
N PHE A 187 -3.76 16.03 -15.78
CA PHE A 187 -3.59 15.30 -17.04
C PHE A 187 -4.91 14.88 -17.68
N LEU A 188 -5.87 14.44 -16.88
CA LEU A 188 -7.10 13.83 -17.37
C LEU A 188 -8.29 14.80 -17.37
N GLY A 189 -8.21 15.91 -16.64
CA GLY A 189 -9.31 16.86 -16.53
C GLY A 189 -10.61 16.17 -16.07
N ASP A 190 -11.68 16.39 -16.83
CA ASP A 190 -13.00 15.81 -16.55
C ASP A 190 -13.04 14.27 -16.66
N ALA A 191 -12.07 13.67 -17.36
CA ALA A 191 -11.96 12.21 -17.45
C ALA A 191 -11.52 11.57 -16.12
N PHE A 192 -10.90 12.34 -15.20
CA PHE A 192 -10.63 11.88 -13.84
C PHE A 192 -11.84 12.09 -12.96
N THR A 193 -12.78 11.15 -13.06
CA THR A 193 -14.07 11.24 -12.37
C THR A 193 -13.91 11.29 -10.85
N PRO A 194 -14.91 11.83 -10.11
CA PRO A 194 -14.90 11.82 -8.65
C PRO A 194 -14.70 10.42 -8.04
N GLN A 195 -15.23 9.38 -8.69
CA GLN A 195 -15.07 8.00 -8.28
C GLN A 195 -13.63 7.52 -8.45
N MET A 196 -12.97 7.84 -9.57
CA MET A 196 -11.55 7.53 -9.78
C MET A 196 -10.67 8.24 -8.74
N LYS A 197 -10.97 9.51 -8.45
CA LYS A 197 -10.25 10.28 -7.43
C LYS A 197 -10.39 9.66 -6.04
N ASP A 198 -11.61 9.27 -5.65
CA ASP A 198 -11.87 8.58 -4.38
C ASP A 198 -11.14 7.23 -4.31
N ALA A 199 -11.17 6.44 -5.38
CA ALA A 199 -10.46 5.17 -5.47
C ALA A 199 -8.94 5.33 -5.29
N TRP A 200 -8.32 6.29 -5.97
CA TRP A 200 -6.89 6.58 -5.80
C TRP A 200 -6.56 7.14 -4.41
N SER A 201 -7.45 7.95 -3.82
CA SER A 201 -7.26 8.48 -2.48
C SER A 201 -7.23 7.34 -1.44
N LYS A 202 -8.20 6.43 -1.51
CA LYS A 202 -8.28 5.25 -0.62
C LYS A 202 -7.10 4.30 -0.84
N ALA A 203 -6.75 4.04 -2.10
CA ALA A 203 -5.58 3.21 -2.41
C ALA A 203 -4.30 3.83 -1.83
N TYR A 204 -4.10 5.14 -2.00
CA TYR A 204 -2.94 5.84 -1.44
C TYR A 204 -2.90 5.78 0.09
N GLU A 205 -4.02 5.97 0.77
CA GLU A 205 -4.13 5.86 2.23
C GLU A 205 -3.71 4.46 2.71
N ILE A 206 -4.22 3.40 2.07
CA ILE A 206 -3.88 2.01 2.40
C ILE A 206 -2.39 1.72 2.14
N ILE A 207 -1.88 2.13 0.97
CA ILE A 207 -0.47 1.91 0.58
C ILE A 207 0.48 2.64 1.52
N SER A 208 0.24 3.94 1.75
CA SER A 208 1.08 4.75 2.64
C SER A 208 1.09 4.23 4.07
N THR A 209 -0.05 3.74 4.57
CA THR A 209 -0.15 3.07 5.87
C THR A 209 0.75 1.83 5.94
N GLU A 210 0.73 0.96 4.92
CA GLU A 210 1.63 -0.22 4.90
C GLU A 210 3.09 0.12 4.69
N MET A 211 3.39 1.14 3.89
CA MET A 211 4.75 1.62 3.73
C MET A 211 5.32 2.12 5.06
N LEU A 212 4.52 2.85 5.85
CA LEU A 212 4.93 3.32 7.17
C LEU A 212 5.17 2.17 8.16
N LYS A 213 4.34 1.12 8.14
CA LYS A 213 4.59 -0.09 8.93
C LYS A 213 5.88 -0.81 8.50
N GLY A 214 6.14 -0.91 7.20
CA GLY A 214 7.38 -1.47 6.69
C GLY A 214 8.61 -0.64 7.06
N ALA A 215 8.48 0.69 7.06
CA ALA A 215 9.53 1.62 7.47
C ALA A 215 9.87 1.51 8.96
N SER A 216 8.88 1.33 9.84
CA SER A 216 9.16 1.15 11.28
C SER A 216 9.86 -0.19 11.55
N GLN A 217 9.46 -1.26 10.87
CA GLN A 217 10.08 -2.60 11.02
C GLN A 217 11.56 -2.60 10.62
N SER A 218 11.92 -1.91 9.54
CA SER A 218 13.33 -1.78 9.14
C SER A 218 14.15 -0.91 10.10
N HIS A 219 13.52 0.02 10.83
CA HIS A 219 14.20 0.78 11.87
C HIS A 219 14.64 -0.12 13.02
N ASP A 220 13.71 -0.93 13.53
CA ASP A 220 13.93 -1.79 14.70
C ASP A 220 14.98 -2.87 14.44
N GLU A 221 15.05 -3.43 13.23
CA GLU A 221 16.12 -4.37 12.87
C GLU A 221 17.52 -3.69 12.83
N SER A 222 17.58 -2.42 12.43
CA SER A 222 18.85 -1.66 12.35
C SER A 222 19.37 -1.19 13.72
N THR A 223 18.47 -0.89 14.67
CA THR A 223 18.83 -0.44 16.02
C THR A 223 19.28 -1.61 16.90
N VAL A 224 18.63 -2.77 16.80
CA VAL A 224 18.99 -4.00 17.54
C VAL A 224 20.35 -4.56 17.12
N SER A 225 20.71 -4.48 15.84
CA SER A 225 22.04 -4.90 15.35
C SER A 225 23.17 -3.98 15.82
N THR A 226 22.89 -2.73 16.20
CA THR A 226 23.91 -1.75 16.62
C THR A 226 24.18 -1.81 18.13
N SER A 227 23.20 -2.21 18.95
CA SER A 227 23.37 -2.37 20.40
C SER A 227 24.10 -3.66 20.81
N ALA A 228 24.07 -4.70 19.97
CA ALA A 228 24.72 -5.98 20.27
C ALA A 228 26.26 -5.96 20.17
N SER A 229 26.88 -4.88 19.69
CA SER A 229 28.34 -4.78 19.51
C SER A 229 29.06 -3.95 20.56
N ARG A 230 28.40 -3.50 21.65
CA ARG A 230 29.01 -2.53 22.59
C ARG A 230 29.30 -3.00 24.03
N GLU A 231 29.25 -4.29 24.35
CA GLU A 231 29.68 -4.79 25.66
C GLU A 231 30.55 -6.04 25.57
N MET A 232 31.87 -5.85 25.76
CA MET A 232 32.78 -6.85 26.32
C MET A 232 33.81 -6.13 27.21
N PRO A 233 33.85 -6.38 28.53
CA PRO A 233 34.89 -5.85 29.42
C PRO A 233 36.21 -6.60 29.18
N ASN A 234 37.30 -5.86 29.01
CA ASN A 234 38.65 -6.38 28.81
C ASN A 234 39.30 -6.73 30.16
N GLU A 235 39.24 -8.01 30.56
CA GLU A 235 40.11 -8.53 31.61
C GLU A 235 41.36 -9.16 30.99
N ARG A 236 42.52 -8.53 31.24
CA ARG A 236 43.82 -9.21 31.19
C ARG A 236 44.61 -8.89 32.45
N SER A 237 44.82 -9.92 33.28
CA SER A 237 45.86 -9.99 34.30
C SER A 237 47.26 -10.04 33.69
N PRO A 238 48.29 -9.48 34.37
CA PRO A 238 49.68 -9.94 34.29
C PRO A 238 49.99 -10.90 35.47
N ALA A 239 50.95 -11.82 35.47
CA ALA A 239 52.01 -12.21 34.55
C ALA A 239 52.30 -13.71 34.78
#